data_AF-A0AAV3PDC4-F1
#
_entry.id   AF-A0AAV3PDC4-F1
#
_cell.length_a   1.000
_cell.length_b   1.000
_cell.length_c   1.000
_cell.angle_alpha   90.00
_cell.angle_beta   90.00
_cell.angle_gamma   90.00
#
_symmetry.space_group_name_H-M   'P 1'
#
loop_
_entity.id
_entity.type
_entity.pdbx_description
1 polymer ?
#
loop_
_entity_poly.entity_id
_entity_poly.type
_entity_poly.pdbx_seq_one_letter_code
_entity_poly.pdbx_strand_id
1 'polypeptide(L)'
;MTIAFEARDKFGFVNGEIPVVEAEDPTFKKWRKVNSTLISWIFNSVSAELSKGFIYAKTTQQLWNEIAERFGKTNDPKIYELKRSIYSVKQGADSL
;
A
#
# COMPACT_ATOMS: atom_id res chain seq x y z
N MET A 1 1.72 -8.03 -3.17
CA MET A 1 0.78 -7.32 -4.07
C MET A 1 1.34 -7.11 -5.47
N THR A 2 2.62 -6.76 -5.61
CA THR A 2 3.35 -6.66 -6.89
C THR A 2 3.05 -7.82 -7.85
N ILE A 3 3.24 -9.07 -7.41
CA ILE A 3 2.97 -10.29 -8.19
C ILE A 3 1.52 -10.32 -8.73
N ALA A 4 0.53 -9.86 -7.95
CA ALA A 4 -0.87 -9.88 -8.37
C ALA A 4 -1.18 -8.84 -9.45
N PHE A 5 -0.46 -7.71 -9.46
CA PHE A 5 -0.56 -6.70 -10.52
C PHE A 5 0.20 -7.12 -11.77
N GLU A 6 1.36 -7.74 -11.63
CA GLU A 6 2.15 -8.32 -12.73
C GLU A 6 1.36 -9.43 -13.44
N ALA A 7 0.77 -10.37 -12.68
CA ALA A 7 -0.04 -11.46 -13.23
C ALA A 7 -1.30 -10.99 -14.02
N ARG A 8 -1.63 -9.70 -13.99
CA ARG A 8 -2.77 -9.10 -14.70
C ARG A 8 -2.35 -8.03 -15.72
N ASP A 9 -1.06 -7.90 -15.99
CA ASP A 9 -0.48 -6.86 -16.84
C ASP A 9 -0.93 -5.44 -16.43
N LYS A 10 -1.02 -5.21 -15.11
CA LYS A 10 -1.41 -3.91 -14.52
C LYS A 10 -0.31 -3.23 -13.74
N PHE A 11 0.88 -3.85 -13.66
CA PHE A 11 2.00 -3.26 -12.94
C PHE A 11 2.45 -1.90 -13.52
N GLY A 12 2.20 -1.67 -14.82
CA GLY A 12 2.40 -0.37 -15.47
C GLY A 12 1.71 0.83 -14.79
N PHE A 13 0.57 0.61 -14.12
CA PHE A 13 -0.14 1.66 -13.35
C PHE A 13 0.53 1.97 -12.00
N VAL A 14 1.38 1.08 -11.52
CA VAL A 14 2.05 1.15 -10.22
C VAL A 14 3.44 1.77 -10.38
N ASN A 15 4.21 1.31 -11.37
CA ASN A 15 5.56 1.81 -11.65
C ASN A 15 5.56 3.12 -12.49
N GLY A 16 4.44 3.47 -13.13
CA GLY A 16 4.31 4.67 -13.95
C GLY A 16 4.57 4.50 -15.44
N GLU A 17 4.80 3.28 -15.92
CA GLU A 17 4.90 3.01 -17.36
C GLU A 17 3.61 3.36 -18.11
N ILE A 18 2.46 3.26 -17.43
CA ILE A 18 1.17 3.73 -17.94
C ILE A 18 0.89 5.09 -17.30
N PRO A 19 1.12 6.21 -18.02
CA PRO A 19 0.93 7.54 -17.48
C PRO A 19 -0.55 7.86 -17.27
N VAL A 20 -0.80 8.93 -16.52
CA VAL A 20 -2.14 9.51 -16.44
C VAL A 20 -2.53 10.02 -17.82
N VAL A 21 -3.75 9.71 -18.22
CA VAL A 21 -4.31 10.13 -19.50
C VAL A 21 -5.14 11.40 -19.28
N GLU A 22 -5.06 12.36 -20.22
CA GLU A 22 -5.86 13.59 -20.20
C GLU A 22 -7.36 13.29 -20.28
N ALA A 23 -8.19 14.20 -19.74
CA ALA A 23 -9.63 13.96 -19.60
C ALA A 23 -10.35 13.86 -20.97
N GLU A 24 -9.80 14.52 -21.99
CA GLU A 24 -10.30 14.57 -23.36
C GLU A 24 -9.97 13.31 -24.17
N ASP A 25 -9.05 12.48 -23.69
CA ASP A 25 -8.65 11.27 -24.39
C ASP A 25 -9.78 10.22 -24.36
N PRO A 26 -10.14 9.60 -25.49
CA PRO A 26 -11.16 8.56 -25.56
C PRO A 26 -10.92 7.36 -24.62
N THR A 27 -9.66 7.09 -24.28
CA THR A 27 -9.23 5.99 -23.40
C THR A 27 -9.26 6.33 -21.92
N PHE A 28 -9.45 7.61 -21.56
CA PHE A 28 -9.43 8.07 -20.17
C PHE A 28 -10.44 7.34 -19.27
N LYS A 29 -11.64 7.06 -19.79
CA LYS A 29 -12.67 6.31 -19.05
C LYS A 29 -12.20 4.89 -18.71
N LYS A 30 -11.51 4.23 -19.65
CA LYS A 30 -10.93 2.90 -19.44
C LYS A 30 -9.78 2.95 -18.45
N TRP A 31 -8.88 3.92 -18.61
CA TRP A 31 -7.77 4.17 -17.69
C TRP A 31 -8.28 4.37 -16.26
N ARG A 32 -9.26 5.27 -16.07
CA ARG A 32 -9.86 5.59 -14.78
C ARG A 32 -10.47 4.36 -14.12
N LYS A 33 -11.19 3.52 -14.88
CA LYS A 33 -11.77 2.27 -14.36
C LYS A 33 -10.70 1.32 -13.82
N VAL A 34 -9.61 1.15 -14.55
CA VAL A 34 -8.50 0.29 -14.11
C VAL A 34 -7.83 0.88 -12.87
N ASN A 35 -7.52 2.18 -12.90
CA ASN A 35 -6.93 2.89 -11.77
C ASN A 35 -7.78 2.75 -10.48
N SER A 36 -9.08 3.01 -10.55
CA SER A 36 -9.98 2.85 -9.38
C SER A 36 -10.06 1.41 -8.87
N THR A 37 -9.97 0.43 -9.77
CA THR A 37 -9.98 -1.00 -9.40
C THR A 37 -8.72 -1.37 -8.62
N LEU A 38 -7.55 -0.92 -9.08
CA LEU A 38 -6.28 -1.17 -8.41
C LEU A 38 -6.22 -0.47 -7.04
N ILE A 39 -6.69 0.78 -6.97
CA ILE A 39 -6.84 1.51 -5.69
C ILE A 39 -7.73 0.72 -4.72
N SER A 40 -8.87 0.18 -5.17
CA SER A 40 -9.74 -0.63 -4.31
C SER A 40 -9.05 -1.91 -3.82
N TRP A 41 -8.28 -2.59 -4.66
CA TRP A 41 -7.53 -3.78 -4.24
C TRP A 41 -6.45 -3.44 -3.20
N ILE A 42 -5.78 -2.30 -3.36
CA ILE A 42 -4.85 -1.80 -2.35
C ILE A 42 -5.60 -1.54 -1.04
N PHE A 43 -6.69 -0.77 -1.06
CA PHE A 43 -7.46 -0.46 0.14
C PHE A 43 -8.04 -1.70 0.83
N ASN A 44 -8.49 -2.69 0.07
CA ASN A 44 -9.02 -3.95 0.61
C ASN A 44 -7.94 -4.85 1.25
N SER A 45 -6.66 -4.55 1.00
CA SER A 45 -5.53 -5.32 1.53
C SER A 45 -4.81 -4.66 2.71
N VAL A 46 -5.06 -3.37 2.93
CA VAL A 46 -4.51 -2.63 4.07
C VAL A 46 -5.57 -2.50 5.15
N SER A 47 -5.15 -2.40 6.42
CA SER A 47 -6.12 -2.21 7.51
C SER A 47 -6.84 -0.86 7.37
N ALA A 48 -8.08 -0.79 7.85
CA ALA A 48 -8.91 0.41 7.78
C ALA A 48 -8.31 1.62 8.54
N GLU A 49 -7.43 1.37 9.50
CA GLU A 49 -6.69 2.42 10.21
C GLU A 49 -5.63 3.05 9.31
N LEU A 50 -4.93 2.23 8.52
CA LEU A 50 -3.89 2.68 7.60
C LEU A 50 -4.48 3.38 6.37
N SER A 51 -5.65 2.93 5.89
CA SER A 51 -6.29 3.48 4.68
C SER A 51 -6.66 4.96 4.79
N LYS A 52 -7.01 5.44 5.99
CA LYS A 52 -7.33 6.86 6.26
C LYS A 52 -6.20 7.80 5.85
N GLY A 53 -4.95 7.34 5.99
CA GLY A 53 -3.77 8.11 5.67
C GLY A 53 -3.47 8.26 4.19
N PHE A 54 -4.29 7.70 3.29
CA PHE A 54 -4.08 7.67 1.84
C PHE A 54 -5.33 8.05 1.02
N ILE A 55 -6.37 8.58 1.65
CA ILE A 55 -7.67 8.88 0.99
C ILE A 55 -7.57 9.91 -0.14
N TYR A 56 -6.50 10.72 -0.14
CA TYR A 56 -6.25 11.76 -1.14
C TYR A 56 -5.48 11.26 -2.37
N ALA A 57 -5.02 10.01 -2.38
CA ALA A 57 -4.29 9.46 -3.51
C ALA A 57 -5.22 9.30 -4.72
N LYS A 58 -4.91 10.02 -5.80
CA LYS A 58 -5.75 10.05 -7.02
C LYS A 58 -5.38 8.94 -8.00
N THR A 59 -4.15 8.47 -7.95
CA THR A 59 -3.61 7.44 -8.84
C THR A 59 -3.09 6.25 -8.05
N THR A 60 -3.11 5.09 -8.68
CA THR A 60 -2.55 3.85 -8.13
C THR A 60 -1.07 4.03 -7.83
N GLN A 61 -0.32 4.66 -8.75
CA GLN A 61 1.09 5.01 -8.56
C GLN A 61 1.30 5.88 -7.32
N GLN A 62 0.52 6.97 -7.17
CA GLN A 62 0.63 7.85 -6.01
C GLN A 62 0.38 7.09 -4.70
N LEU A 63 -0.72 6.32 -4.65
CA LEU A 63 -1.08 5.51 -3.49
C LEU A 63 0.04 4.52 -3.14
N TRP A 64 0.58 3.84 -4.14
CA TRP A 64 1.68 2.88 -3.96
C TRP A 64 2.94 3.54 -3.42
N ASN A 65 3.32 4.69 -3.97
CA ASN A 65 4.49 5.44 -3.54
C ASN A 65 4.33 5.95 -2.10
N GLU A 66 3.17 6.49 -1.73
CA GLU A 66 2.90 6.95 -0.36
C GLU A 66 2.98 5.77 0.64
N ILE A 67 2.46 4.59 0.28
CA ILE A 67 2.58 3.38 1.08
C ILE A 67 4.04 2.94 1.20
N ALA A 68 4.77 2.91 0.09
CA ALA A 68 6.18 2.49 0.07
C ALA A 68 7.08 3.47 0.83
N GLU A 69 6.81 4.78 0.77
CA GLU A 69 7.55 5.77 1.54
C GLU A 69 7.29 5.63 3.04
N ARG A 70 6.02 5.45 3.44
CA ARG A 70 5.63 5.35 4.85
C ARG A 70 6.00 4.01 5.49
N PHE A 71 5.93 2.91 4.74
CA PHE A 71 6.06 1.54 5.27
C PHE A 71 7.09 0.66 4.55
N GLY A 72 7.58 1.06 3.39
CA GLY A 72 8.53 0.28 2.59
C GLY A 72 9.97 0.36 3.07
N LYS A 73 10.30 1.35 3.92
CA LYS A 73 11.58 1.35 4.65
C LYS A 73 11.43 0.47 5.88
N THR A 74 12.30 -0.53 6.00
CA THR A 74 12.48 -1.28 7.24
C THR A 74 12.79 -0.28 8.36
N ASN A 75 11.85 -0.10 9.28
CA ASN A 75 12.05 0.81 10.39
C ASN A 75 12.86 0.04 11.44
N ASP A 76 14.15 -0.19 11.18
CA ASP A 76 15.04 -1.00 12.01
C ASP A 76 14.98 -0.65 13.51
N PRO A 77 14.90 0.65 13.90
CA PRO A 77 14.66 1.02 15.29
C PRO A 77 13.31 0.49 15.83
N LYS A 78 12.25 0.55 15.04
CA LYS A 78 10.92 0.04 15.41
C LYS A 78 10.90 -1.49 15.51
N ILE A 79 11.61 -2.18 14.62
CA ILE A 79 11.79 -3.63 14.70
C ILE A 79 12.57 -3.99 15.97
N TYR A 80 13.62 -3.24 16.27
CA TYR A 80 14.39 -3.42 17.50
C TYR A 80 13.55 -3.17 18.76
N GLU A 81 12.74 -2.10 18.79
CA GLU A 81 11.80 -1.82 19.88
C GLU A 81 10.77 -2.95 20.06
N LEU A 82 10.18 -3.43 18.97
CA LEU A 82 9.23 -4.55 19.01
C LEU A 82 9.89 -5.83 19.53
N LYS A 83 11.10 -6.17 19.04
CA LYS A 83 11.89 -7.30 19.55
C LYS A 83 12.18 -7.13 21.04
N ARG A 84 12.63 -5.95 21.46
CA ARG A 84 12.90 -5.64 22.88
C ARG A 84 11.64 -5.75 23.73
N SER A 85 10.50 -5.26 23.24
CA SER A 85 9.21 -5.36 23.92
C SER A 85 8.83 -6.83 24.12
N ILE A 86 8.94 -7.67 23.08
CA ILE A 86 8.69 -9.10 23.16
C ILE A 86 9.62 -9.77 24.19
N TYR A 87 10.93 -9.46 24.17
CA TYR A 87 11.87 -10.00 25.15
C TYR A 87 11.63 -9.47 26.58
N SER A 88 11.05 -8.29 26.74
CA SER A 88 10.74 -7.69 28.03
C SER A 88 9.44 -8.20 28.65
N VAL A 89 8.55 -8.80 27.85
CA VAL A 89 7.39 -9.54 28.35
C VAL A 89 7.89 -10.84 28.96
N LYS A 90 8.18 -10.81 30.25
CA LYS A 90 8.27 -12.04 31.06
C LYS A 90 6.86 -12.42 31.48
N GLN A 91 6.45 -13.63 31.12
CA GLN A 91 5.25 -14.25 31.66
C GLN A 91 5.32 -14.13 33.19
N GLY A 92 4.31 -13.52 33.78
CA GLY A 92 4.23 -13.33 35.23
C GLY A 92 4.50 -14.66 35.91
N ALA A 93 5.37 -14.64 36.92
CA ALA A 93 5.35 -15.68 37.92
C ALA A 93 3.99 -15.58 38.61
N ASP A 94 3.00 -16.32 38.10
CA ASP A 94 1.86 -16.75 38.89
C ASP A 94 2.44 -17.53 40.06
N SER A 95 2.64 -16.78 41.14
CA SER A 95 3.08 -17.29 42.42
C SER A 95 1.80 -17.84 43.06
N LEU A 96 1.74 -19.18 43.12
CA LEU A 96 0.83 -19.95 43.96
C LEU A 96 0.85 -19.47 45.41
#